data_AF-A0A0K2TLW8-F1
#
_entry.id   AF-A0A0K2TLW8-F1
#
_cell.length_a   1.000
_cell.length_b   1.000
_cell.length_c   1.000
_cell.angle_alpha   90.00
_cell.angle_beta   90.00
_cell.angle_gamma   90.00
#
_symmetry.space_group_name_H-M   'P 1'
#
loop_
_entity.id
_entity.type
_entity.pdbx_description
1 polymer ?
#
loop_
_entity_poly.entity_id
_entity_poly.type
_entity_poly.pdbx_seq_one_letter_code
_entity_poly.pdbx_strand_id
1 'polypeptide(L)'
;MPINRDHLGLLVLIVSVPLQYFLVEHMSGTSVPLRRKATIHFAKSLSSLEGIQDTIISLVTPKYFLDLISRTSTVWFNDWESETECPALEVLSFRRSSYIYFGASTVIRSYRPKEVNFRVGQVVKSKFTSYQGVIIGWDETAVAPESWFIHAYPSDKPHWKYQPSYRILVDSSRAITYEPQENLELIQQIKISNSNVWDYFTHFDGSQYLPKPWLKYLYPKD
;
A
#
# COMPACT_ATOMS: atom_id res chain seq x y z
N MET A 1 -56.37 -4.10 5.62
CA MET A 1 -55.94 -4.03 4.20
C MET A 1 -54.61 -4.76 4.09
N PRO A 2 -54.42 -5.71 3.16
CA PRO A 2 -53.15 -6.39 3.03
C PRO A 2 -52.10 -5.40 2.47
N ILE A 3 -50.95 -5.30 3.13
CA ILE A 3 -49.82 -4.49 2.67
C ILE A 3 -49.35 -5.07 1.33
N ASN A 4 -49.51 -4.32 0.24
CA ASN A 4 -49.07 -4.74 -1.08
C ASN A 4 -47.55 -4.90 -1.09
N ARG A 5 -47.08 -6.07 -1.56
CA ARG A 5 -45.68 -6.47 -1.68
C ARG A 5 -44.81 -5.43 -2.40
N ASP A 6 -45.41 -4.70 -3.32
CA ASP A 6 -44.75 -3.69 -4.15
C ASP A 6 -44.40 -2.42 -3.36
N HIS A 7 -45.21 -2.03 -2.37
CA HIS A 7 -44.88 -0.92 -1.46
C HIS A 7 -43.72 -1.29 -0.53
N LEU A 8 -43.61 -2.56 -0.15
CA LEU A 8 -42.52 -3.08 0.66
C LEU A 8 -41.21 -3.08 -0.13
N GLY A 9 -41.24 -3.48 -1.41
CA GLY A 9 -40.08 -3.41 -2.31
C GLY A 9 -39.60 -1.98 -2.54
N LEU A 10 -40.53 -1.04 -2.73
CA LEU A 10 -40.22 0.38 -2.91
C LEU A 10 -39.65 1.00 -1.63
N LEU A 11 -40.17 0.62 -0.45
CA LEU A 11 -39.64 1.06 0.84
C LEU A 11 -38.22 0.54 1.08
N VAL A 12 -37.95 -0.73 0.76
CA VAL A 12 -36.59 -1.31 0.84
C VAL A 12 -35.61 -0.56 -0.07
N LEU A 13 -36.02 -0.18 -1.28
CA LEU A 13 -35.21 0.60 -2.21
C LEU A 13 -34.96 2.04 -1.74
N ILE A 14 -35.97 2.68 -1.13
CA ILE A 14 -35.84 4.04 -0.59
C ILE A 14 -34.95 4.06 0.65
N VAL A 15 -34.98 3.00 1.47
CA VAL A 15 -34.14 2.89 2.66
C VAL A 15 -32.72 2.42 2.32
N SER A 16 -32.54 1.62 1.26
CA SER A 16 -31.23 1.03 0.93
C SER A 16 -30.17 2.07 0.57
N VAL A 17 -30.52 3.08 -0.24
CA VAL A 17 -29.58 4.11 -0.69
C VAL A 17 -29.04 4.94 0.47
N PRO A 18 -29.87 5.49 1.36
CA PRO A 18 -29.34 6.27 2.45
C PRO A 18 -28.82 5.42 3.63
N LEU A 19 -29.25 4.16 3.77
CA LEU A 19 -28.58 3.18 4.65
C LEU A 19 -27.15 2.89 4.18
N GLN A 20 -26.95 2.71 2.86
CA GLN A 20 -25.62 2.57 2.27
C GLN A 20 -24.78 3.81 2.54
N TYR A 21 -25.34 5.01 2.40
CA TYR A 21 -24.64 6.25 2.72
C TYR A 21 -24.26 6.36 4.21
N PHE A 22 -25.18 6.04 5.13
CA PHE A 22 -24.89 6.03 6.57
C PHE A 22 -23.77 5.05 6.93
N LEU A 23 -23.80 3.85 6.36
CA LEU A 23 -22.74 2.86 6.53
C LEU A 23 -21.42 3.37 5.98
N VAL A 24 -21.41 4.01 4.81
CA VAL A 24 -20.20 4.61 4.25
C VAL A 24 -19.69 5.73 5.16
N GLU A 25 -20.47 6.72 5.54
CA GLU A 25 -19.96 7.86 6.34
C GLU A 25 -19.46 7.44 7.74
N HIS A 26 -20.15 6.51 8.42
CA HIS A 26 -19.76 6.05 9.76
C HIS A 26 -18.77 4.89 9.79
N MET A 27 -18.62 4.14 8.69
CA MET A 27 -17.67 3.02 8.59
C MET A 27 -16.44 3.31 7.72
N SER A 28 -16.39 4.44 7.01
CA SER A 28 -15.23 4.87 6.20
C SER A 28 -14.19 5.69 6.97
N GLY A 29 -14.35 5.89 8.28
CA GLY A 29 -13.31 6.48 9.11
C GLY A 29 -12.05 5.60 9.14
N THR A 30 -10.90 6.19 8.81
CA THR A 30 -9.58 5.57 8.56
C THR A 30 -8.93 4.82 9.74
N SER A 31 -9.64 4.59 10.87
CA SER A 31 -9.12 3.84 12.02
C SER A 31 -10.04 2.70 12.48
N VAL A 32 -9.45 1.50 12.57
CA VAL A 32 -10.08 0.23 13.03
C VAL A 32 -10.87 0.35 14.35
N PRO A 33 -10.40 1.06 15.41
CA PRO A 33 -11.14 1.11 16.68
C PRO A 33 -12.40 1.98 16.62
N LEU A 34 -12.42 3.02 15.78
CA LEU A 34 -13.62 3.84 15.57
C LEU A 34 -14.72 3.04 14.88
N ARG A 35 -14.34 2.27 13.85
CA ARG A 35 -15.27 1.39 13.11
C ARG A 35 -15.94 0.37 14.02
N ARG A 36 -15.16 -0.28 14.90
CA ARG A 36 -15.70 -1.24 15.87
C ARG A 36 -16.65 -0.59 16.88
N LYS A 37 -16.36 0.64 17.32
CA LYS A 37 -17.27 1.39 18.22
C LYS A 37 -18.56 1.80 17.51
N ALA A 38 -18.48 2.26 16.27
CA ALA A 38 -19.63 2.63 15.47
C ALA A 38 -20.53 1.43 15.14
N THR A 39 -19.97 0.27 14.79
CA THR A 39 -20.76 -0.95 14.51
C THR A 39 -21.43 -1.51 15.75
N ILE A 40 -20.77 -1.49 16.91
CA ILE A 40 -21.38 -1.90 18.18
C ILE A 40 -22.48 -0.93 18.60
N HIS A 41 -22.26 0.38 18.44
CA HIS A 41 -23.27 1.39 18.74
C HIS A 41 -24.50 1.24 17.82
N PHE A 42 -24.27 1.04 16.52
CA PHE A 42 -25.32 0.82 15.54
C PHE A 42 -26.10 -0.48 15.81
N ALA A 43 -25.41 -1.59 16.10
CA ALA A 43 -26.07 -2.85 16.46
C ALA A 43 -26.94 -2.72 17.71
N LYS A 44 -26.46 -1.95 18.70
CA LYS A 44 -27.23 -1.64 19.92
C LYS A 44 -28.44 -0.74 19.62
N SER A 45 -28.28 0.24 18.73
CA SER A 45 -29.36 1.14 18.30
C SER A 45 -30.41 0.43 17.43
N LEU A 46 -29.99 -0.55 16.62
CA LEU A 46 -30.87 -1.40 15.81
C LEU A 46 -31.63 -2.40 16.69
N SER A 47 -31.04 -2.82 17.81
CA SER A 47 -31.72 -3.67 18.79
C SER A 47 -32.80 -2.94 19.59
N SER A 48 -32.83 -1.60 19.57
CA SER A 48 -33.90 -0.79 20.13
C SER A 48 -34.86 -0.32 19.04
N LEU A 49 -36.07 -0.91 19.00
CA LEU A 49 -37.10 -0.64 17.98
C LEU A 49 -37.54 0.83 17.90
N GLU A 50 -37.38 1.61 18.97
CA GLU A 50 -37.75 3.04 19.02
C GLU A 50 -36.75 3.92 18.26
N GLY A 51 -35.44 3.60 18.28
CA GLY A 51 -34.41 4.42 17.63
C GLY A 51 -34.41 4.34 16.10
N ILE A 52 -35.05 3.31 15.53
CA ILE A 52 -35.14 3.11 14.07
C ILE A 52 -35.97 4.21 13.41
N GLN A 53 -37.02 4.70 14.09
CA GLN A 53 -37.88 5.76 13.54
C GLN A 53 -37.14 7.09 13.41
N ASP A 54 -36.40 7.48 14.46
CA ASP A 54 -35.63 8.73 14.46
C ASP A 54 -34.49 8.70 13.43
N THR A 55 -33.84 7.53 13.28
CA THR A 55 -32.77 7.34 12.31
C THR A 55 -33.29 7.45 10.88
N ILE A 56 -34.46 6.86 10.58
CA ILE A 56 -35.09 6.95 9.24
C ILE A 56 -35.57 8.38 8.94
N ILE A 57 -36.15 9.08 9.93
CA ILE A 57 -36.70 10.43 9.73
C ILE A 57 -35.59 11.46 9.45
N SER A 58 -34.44 11.36 10.15
CA SER A 58 -33.28 12.23 9.90
C SER A 58 -32.68 12.05 8.49
N LEU A 59 -32.90 10.88 7.91
CA LEU A 59 -32.30 10.42 6.68
C LEU A 59 -33.17 10.74 5.44
N VAL A 60 -34.49 10.82 5.64
CA VAL A 60 -35.50 11.08 4.60
C VAL A 60 -35.82 12.58 4.47
N THR A 61 -35.26 13.45 5.32
CA THR A 61 -35.54 14.89 5.22
C THR A 61 -34.90 15.50 3.96
N PRO A 62 -35.68 16.10 3.04
CA PRO A 62 -35.20 16.48 1.71
C PRO A 62 -34.11 17.56 1.69
N LYS A 63 -34.00 18.38 2.76
CA LYS A 63 -32.90 19.36 2.90
C LYS A 63 -31.54 18.68 2.99
N TYR A 64 -31.42 17.57 3.72
CA TYR A 64 -30.17 16.84 3.86
C TYR A 64 -29.86 16.00 2.61
N PHE A 65 -30.87 15.49 1.93
CA PHE A 65 -30.71 14.77 0.65
C PHE A 65 -30.23 15.68 -0.49
N LEU A 66 -30.72 16.92 -0.57
CA LEU A 66 -30.26 17.89 -1.57
C LEU A 66 -28.87 18.43 -1.25
N ASP A 67 -28.56 18.70 0.03
CA ASP A 67 -27.19 19.01 0.48
C ASP A 67 -26.22 17.88 0.10
N LEU A 68 -26.65 16.63 0.28
CA LEU A 68 -25.90 15.43 -0.04
C LEU A 68 -25.59 15.28 -1.55
N ILE A 69 -26.58 15.46 -2.44
CA ILE A 69 -26.33 15.42 -3.90
C ILE A 69 -25.36 16.54 -4.32
N SER A 70 -25.49 17.72 -3.70
CA SER A 70 -24.60 18.84 -4.03
C SER A 70 -23.16 18.60 -3.53
N ARG A 71 -22.98 18.10 -2.30
CA ARG A 71 -21.66 17.80 -1.71
C ARG A 71 -20.98 16.61 -2.39
N THR A 72 -21.74 15.59 -2.76
CA THR A 72 -21.22 14.48 -3.57
C THR A 72 -20.80 15.00 -4.95
N SER A 73 -21.59 15.81 -5.66
CA SER A 73 -21.13 16.36 -6.94
C SER A 73 -19.77 17.10 -6.86
N THR A 74 -19.47 17.80 -5.75
CA THR A 74 -18.17 18.45 -5.54
C THR A 74 -17.03 17.50 -5.15
N VAL A 75 -17.32 16.41 -4.42
CA VAL A 75 -16.29 15.44 -3.97
C VAL A 75 -15.88 14.49 -5.11
N TRP A 76 -16.79 14.14 -6.01
CA TRP A 76 -16.50 13.19 -7.10
C TRP A 76 -15.58 13.76 -8.20
N PHE A 77 -15.35 15.09 -8.23
CA PHE A 77 -14.51 15.75 -9.24
C PHE A 77 -13.08 16.12 -8.79
N ASN A 78 -12.73 16.02 -7.50
CA ASN A 78 -11.44 16.55 -7.02
C ASN A 78 -10.46 15.54 -6.37
N ASP A 79 -10.87 14.31 -6.04
CA ASP A 79 -10.02 13.37 -5.27
C ASP A 79 -9.56 12.13 -6.05
N TRP A 80 -9.23 12.30 -7.34
CA TRP A 80 -8.58 11.24 -8.13
C TRP A 80 -7.04 11.21 -7.97
N GLU A 81 -6.49 11.77 -6.89
CA GLU A 81 -5.13 11.41 -6.47
C GLU A 81 -5.21 10.12 -5.67
N SER A 82 -4.69 9.04 -6.25
CA SER A 82 -4.67 7.70 -5.68
C SER A 82 -4.02 7.68 -4.30
N GLU A 83 -4.82 7.82 -3.25
CA GLU A 83 -4.48 7.29 -1.93
C GLU A 83 -4.31 5.79 -2.12
N THR A 84 -3.06 5.37 -2.25
CA THR A 84 -2.70 3.96 -2.36
C THR A 84 -3.19 3.29 -1.08
N GLU A 85 -4.25 2.49 -1.17
CA GLU A 85 -4.81 1.80 -0.02
C GLU A 85 -3.71 1.06 0.74
N CYS A 86 -3.53 1.39 2.02
CA CYS A 86 -2.67 0.60 2.89
C CYS A 86 -3.31 -0.80 3.03
N PRO A 87 -2.65 -1.88 2.56
CA PRO A 87 -3.24 -3.21 2.62
C PRO A 87 -3.60 -3.59 4.06
N ALA A 88 -4.68 -4.37 4.21
CA ALA A 88 -5.15 -4.82 5.52
C ALA A 88 -4.01 -5.44 6.35
N LEU A 89 -3.93 -5.09 7.64
CA LEU A 89 -2.86 -5.49 8.56
C LEU A 89 -2.67 -7.02 8.62
N GLU A 90 -3.74 -7.79 8.45
CA GLU A 90 -3.73 -9.26 8.43
C GLU A 90 -3.15 -9.82 7.13
N VAL A 91 -3.38 -9.15 5.99
CA VAL A 91 -2.73 -9.50 4.71
C VAL A 91 -1.24 -9.17 4.79
N LEU A 92 -0.88 -8.06 5.45
CA LEU A 92 0.52 -7.72 5.72
C LEU A 92 1.18 -8.73 6.66
N SER A 93 0.52 -9.19 7.73
CA SER A 93 1.09 -10.16 8.66
C SER A 93 1.24 -11.55 8.05
N PHE A 94 0.28 -12.00 7.25
CA PHE A 94 0.38 -13.26 6.50
C PHE A 94 1.51 -13.20 5.46
N ARG A 95 1.62 -12.08 4.72
CA ARG A 95 2.75 -11.82 3.82
C ARG A 95 4.09 -11.77 4.59
N ARG A 96 4.13 -11.18 5.79
CA ARG A 96 5.35 -10.97 6.59
C ARG A 96 6.15 -12.24 6.84
N SER A 97 5.51 -13.42 6.93
CA SER A 97 6.22 -14.71 7.10
C SER A 97 7.05 -15.12 5.87
N SER A 98 6.72 -14.63 4.68
CA SER A 98 7.41 -14.98 3.42
C SER A 98 8.35 -13.88 2.91
N TYR A 99 8.25 -12.66 3.45
CA TYR A 99 8.99 -11.46 3.00
C TYR A 99 10.04 -10.95 4.02
N ILE A 100 10.61 -11.83 4.85
CA ILE A 100 11.71 -11.43 5.77
C ILE A 100 13.02 -11.27 5.01
N TYR A 101 13.22 -12.08 3.95
CA TYR A 101 14.45 -12.16 3.17
C TYR A 101 14.49 -11.16 2.01
N PHE A 102 15.67 -11.01 1.41
CA PHE A 102 15.90 -10.32 0.14
C PHE A 102 15.48 -8.85 0.11
N GLY A 103 15.69 -8.10 1.19
CA GLY A 103 15.33 -6.68 1.27
C GLY A 103 13.82 -6.41 1.20
N ALA A 104 12.99 -7.42 1.50
CA ALA A 104 11.53 -7.31 1.49
C ALA A 104 10.92 -7.01 2.87
N SER A 105 11.77 -6.84 3.89
CA SER A 105 11.33 -6.59 5.26
C SER A 105 10.43 -5.35 5.36
N THR A 106 9.37 -5.47 6.16
CA THR A 106 8.43 -4.36 6.45
C THR A 106 8.86 -3.53 7.67
N VAL A 107 10.08 -3.77 8.17
CA VAL A 107 10.65 -3.03 9.30
C VAL A 107 11.12 -1.66 8.82
N ILE A 108 10.73 -0.62 9.54
CA ILE A 108 11.13 0.76 9.25
C ILE A 108 12.63 0.92 9.51
N ARG A 109 13.37 1.37 8.50
CA ARG A 109 14.80 1.69 8.58
C ARG A 109 14.98 3.13 9.07
N SER A 110 14.90 3.34 10.39
CA SER A 110 14.93 4.67 11.01
C SER A 110 16.23 5.45 10.76
N TYR A 111 17.33 4.75 10.50
CA TYR A 111 18.63 5.31 10.11
C TYR A 111 19.22 4.54 8.94
N ARG A 112 20.13 5.17 8.19
CA ARG A 112 20.92 4.53 7.13
C ARG A 112 22.35 4.34 7.62
N PRO A 113 22.84 3.10 7.75
CA PRO A 113 24.24 2.81 8.08
C PRO A 113 25.19 3.45 7.06
N LYS A 114 26.40 3.83 7.50
CA LYS A 114 27.41 4.44 6.61
C LYS A 114 27.91 3.48 5.53
N GLU A 115 27.83 2.18 5.80
CA GLU A 115 28.26 1.11 4.89
C GLU A 115 27.30 0.93 3.70
N VAL A 116 26.05 1.39 3.82
CA VAL A 116 25.03 1.37 2.76
C VAL A 116 25.29 2.55 1.81
N ASN A 117 25.93 2.26 0.69
CA ASN A 117 26.36 3.24 -0.30
C ASN A 117 25.23 3.74 -1.22
N PHE A 118 24.28 2.87 -1.56
CA PHE A 118 23.20 3.18 -2.48
C PHE A 118 21.87 3.39 -1.75
N ARG A 119 20.94 4.07 -2.41
CA ARG A 119 19.64 4.44 -1.85
C ARG A 119 18.49 3.87 -2.66
N VAL A 120 17.34 3.72 -2.00
CA VAL A 120 16.08 3.38 -2.69
C VAL A 120 15.76 4.45 -3.74
N GLY A 121 15.42 3.99 -4.95
CA GLY A 121 15.15 4.84 -6.11
C GLY A 121 16.35 5.09 -7.03
N GLN A 122 17.56 4.76 -6.61
CA GLN A 122 18.73 4.86 -7.49
C GLN A 122 18.76 3.75 -8.53
N VAL A 123 19.26 4.08 -9.72
CA VAL A 123 19.45 3.13 -10.82
C VAL A 123 20.87 2.57 -10.76
N VAL A 124 20.97 1.25 -10.86
CA VAL A 124 22.23 0.52 -10.78
C VAL A 124 22.37 -0.47 -11.93
N LYS A 125 23.61 -0.85 -12.21
CA LYS A 125 23.95 -1.95 -13.11
C LYS A 125 24.78 -2.99 -12.37
N SER A 126 24.49 -4.26 -12.66
CA SER A 126 25.30 -5.38 -12.18
C SER A 126 26.61 -5.47 -12.95
N LYS A 127 27.74 -5.64 -12.24
CA LYS A 127 29.07 -5.82 -12.84
C LYS A 127 29.19 -7.16 -13.56
N PHE A 128 28.70 -8.25 -12.96
CA PHE A 128 28.85 -9.60 -13.51
C PHE A 128 27.84 -9.90 -14.62
N THR A 129 26.56 -9.55 -14.43
CA THR A 129 25.48 -9.96 -15.34
C THR A 129 25.07 -8.83 -16.31
N SER A 130 25.63 -7.63 -16.14
CA SER A 130 25.41 -6.46 -17.01
C SER A 130 23.96 -5.97 -17.17
N TYR A 131 23.01 -6.48 -16.38
CA TYR A 131 21.65 -5.94 -16.34
C TYR A 131 21.58 -4.62 -15.56
N GLN A 132 20.56 -3.82 -15.85
CA GLN A 132 20.25 -2.57 -15.18
C GLN A 132 18.97 -2.73 -14.36
N GLY A 133 18.80 -1.93 -13.32
CA GLY A 133 17.59 -1.94 -12.51
C GLY A 133 17.54 -0.82 -11.50
N VAL A 134 16.41 -0.67 -10.83
CA VAL A 134 16.21 0.32 -9.77
C VAL A 134 16.17 -0.36 -8.40
N ILE A 135 16.85 0.25 -7.42
CA ILE A 135 16.85 -0.25 -6.04
C ILE A 135 15.49 0.02 -5.40
N ILE A 136 14.81 -1.04 -4.94
CA ILE A 136 13.52 -0.96 -4.25
C ILE A 136 13.61 -1.28 -2.75
N GLY A 137 14.80 -1.65 -2.26
CA GLY A 137 15.06 -1.91 -0.85
C GLY A 137 16.51 -2.33 -0.59
N TRP A 138 16.91 -2.33 0.68
CA TRP A 138 18.24 -2.75 1.11
C TRP A 138 18.22 -3.42 2.48
N ASP A 139 19.19 -4.31 2.70
CA ASP A 139 19.55 -4.86 3.99
C ASP A 139 21.00 -4.50 4.30
N GLU A 140 21.28 -4.13 5.55
CA GLU A 140 22.63 -3.80 6.03
C GLU A 140 23.58 -5.01 5.96
N THR A 141 23.03 -6.19 6.21
CA THR A 141 23.72 -7.48 6.09
C THR A 141 22.81 -8.38 5.27
N ALA A 142 23.36 -9.23 4.41
CA ALA A 142 22.53 -10.04 3.52
C ALA A 142 21.59 -10.95 4.33
N VAL A 143 20.28 -10.84 4.07
CA VAL A 143 19.25 -11.65 4.72
C VAL A 143 18.64 -12.58 3.68
N ALA A 144 19.13 -13.82 3.63
CA ALA A 144 18.60 -14.89 2.78
C ALA A 144 18.75 -16.26 3.47
N PRO A 145 18.00 -17.30 3.04
CA PRO A 145 18.26 -18.66 3.51
C PRO A 145 19.69 -19.12 3.18
N GLU A 146 20.34 -19.87 4.08
CA GLU A 146 21.73 -20.31 3.87
C GLU A 146 21.92 -21.10 2.58
N SER A 147 20.94 -21.94 2.24
CA SER A 147 20.94 -22.69 0.99
C SER A 147 20.94 -21.79 -0.24
N TRP A 148 20.35 -20.59 -0.18
CA TRP A 148 20.36 -19.64 -1.29
C TRP A 148 21.75 -19.06 -1.51
N PHE A 149 22.49 -18.70 -0.44
CA PHE A 149 23.84 -18.14 -0.56
C PHE A 149 24.80 -19.06 -1.30
N ILE A 150 24.72 -20.37 -1.06
CA ILE A 150 25.56 -21.38 -1.72
C ILE A 150 25.39 -21.38 -3.25
N HIS A 151 24.18 -21.08 -3.74
CA HIS A 151 23.87 -21.08 -5.17
C HIS A 151 24.02 -19.70 -5.80
N ALA A 152 23.71 -18.63 -5.06
CA ALA A 152 23.68 -17.27 -5.58
C ALA A 152 25.05 -16.60 -5.60
N TYR A 153 25.89 -16.86 -4.59
CA TYR A 153 27.20 -16.24 -4.49
C TYR A 153 28.27 -17.16 -5.05
N PRO A 154 29.22 -16.64 -5.84
CA PRO A 154 30.33 -17.45 -6.32
C PRO A 154 31.24 -17.83 -5.15
N SER A 155 31.81 -19.04 -5.22
CA SER A 155 32.55 -19.64 -4.10
C SER A 155 33.78 -18.85 -3.65
N ASP A 156 34.28 -17.95 -4.49
CA ASP A 156 35.41 -17.04 -4.23
C ASP A 156 35.02 -15.81 -3.38
N LYS A 157 33.72 -15.57 -3.13
CA LYS A 157 33.23 -14.37 -2.43
C LYS A 157 32.30 -14.69 -1.24
N PRO A 158 32.76 -15.46 -0.24
CA PRO A 158 31.95 -15.78 0.94
C PRO A 158 31.67 -14.57 1.83
N HIS A 159 32.44 -13.47 1.70
CA HIS A 159 32.26 -12.24 2.47
C HIS A 159 31.01 -11.45 2.04
N TRP A 160 30.43 -11.77 0.88
CA TRP A 160 29.22 -11.11 0.36
C TRP A 160 27.99 -11.26 1.26
N LYS A 161 27.96 -12.25 2.16
CA LYS A 161 26.90 -12.36 3.17
C LYS A 161 26.98 -11.31 4.28
N TYR A 162 28.16 -10.71 4.50
CA TYR A 162 28.41 -9.77 5.60
C TYR A 162 28.37 -8.30 5.18
N GLN A 163 28.03 -8.02 3.91
CA GLN A 163 27.93 -6.66 3.40
C GLN A 163 26.49 -6.28 3.09
N PRO A 164 26.21 -4.99 2.85
CA PRO A 164 24.90 -4.56 2.40
C PRO A 164 24.50 -5.22 1.10
N SER A 165 23.23 -5.63 1.03
CA SER A 165 22.64 -6.24 -0.14
C SER A 165 21.36 -5.52 -0.53
N TYR A 166 21.12 -5.42 -1.83
CA TYR A 166 20.08 -4.59 -2.40
C TYR A 166 19.06 -5.43 -3.14
N ARG A 167 17.81 -5.06 -2.96
CA ARG A 167 16.68 -5.60 -3.72
C ARG A 167 16.46 -4.73 -4.94
N ILE A 168 16.58 -5.31 -6.14
CA ILE A 168 16.60 -4.57 -7.39
C ILE A 168 15.47 -5.03 -8.29
N LEU A 169 14.71 -4.08 -8.82
CA LEU A 169 13.75 -4.32 -9.88
C LEU A 169 14.46 -4.21 -11.23
N VAL A 170 14.54 -5.32 -11.96
CA VAL A 170 15.35 -5.43 -13.19
C VAL A 170 14.66 -4.71 -14.35
N ASP A 171 15.46 -4.11 -15.24
CA ASP A 171 14.96 -3.49 -16.46
C ASP A 171 14.33 -4.51 -17.42
N SER A 172 13.27 -4.10 -18.10
CA SER A 172 12.60 -4.90 -19.15
C SER A 172 12.17 -6.31 -18.70
N SER A 173 12.09 -6.58 -17.38
CA SER A 173 11.75 -7.87 -16.80
C SER A 173 10.94 -7.69 -15.52
N ARG A 174 9.97 -8.57 -15.27
CA ARG A 174 9.23 -8.59 -14.00
C ARG A 174 10.03 -9.19 -12.83
N ALA A 175 11.26 -9.63 -13.09
CA ALA A 175 12.12 -10.22 -12.10
C ALA A 175 12.61 -9.18 -11.07
N ILE A 176 12.67 -9.62 -9.82
CA ILE A 176 13.35 -8.90 -8.73
C ILE A 176 14.57 -9.72 -8.35
N THR A 177 15.73 -9.08 -8.31
CA THR A 177 17.00 -9.69 -7.94
C THR A 177 17.48 -9.19 -6.59
N TYR A 178 18.38 -9.94 -5.98
CA TYR A 178 19.02 -9.59 -4.71
C TYR A 178 20.53 -9.67 -4.89
N GLU A 179 21.19 -8.53 -4.78
CA GLU A 179 22.60 -8.39 -5.15
C GLU A 179 23.43 -7.76 -4.03
N PRO A 180 24.68 -8.21 -3.82
CA PRO A 180 25.59 -7.58 -2.89
C PRO A 180 26.09 -6.23 -3.44
N GLN A 181 26.38 -5.30 -2.54
CA GLN A 181 26.87 -3.96 -2.85
C GLN A 181 28.05 -3.95 -3.81
N GLU A 182 29.03 -4.83 -3.61
CA GLU A 182 30.22 -4.95 -4.45
C GLU A 182 29.93 -5.26 -5.92
N ASN A 183 28.80 -5.93 -6.22
CA ASN A 183 28.39 -6.27 -7.59
C ASN A 183 27.68 -5.10 -8.29
N LEU A 184 27.46 -3.97 -7.62
CA LEU A 184 26.65 -2.89 -8.17
C LEU A 184 27.49 -1.67 -8.52
N GLU A 185 27.08 -1.01 -9.60
CA GLU A 185 27.58 0.29 -10.04
C GLU A 185 26.41 1.25 -10.21
N LEU A 186 26.55 2.45 -9.67
CA LEU A 186 25.54 3.50 -9.82
C LEU A 186 25.57 4.01 -11.27
N ILE A 187 24.39 4.13 -11.89
CA ILE A 187 24.23 4.77 -13.18
C ILE A 187 23.17 5.86 -13.06
N GLN A 188 23.44 7.01 -13.67
CA GLN A 188 22.54 8.15 -13.70
C GLN A 188 21.96 8.32 -15.10
N GLN A 189 20.88 9.10 -15.22
CA GLN A 189 20.30 9.49 -16.51
C GLN A 189 19.72 8.34 -17.35
N ILE A 190 19.54 7.16 -16.75
CA ILE A 190 18.88 6.02 -17.39
C ILE A 190 17.52 5.80 -16.73
N LYS A 191 16.47 5.80 -17.56
CA LYS A 191 15.13 5.44 -17.15
C LYS A 191 14.89 3.95 -17.44
N ILE A 192 14.49 3.22 -16.42
CA ILE A 192 14.11 1.81 -16.49
C ILE A 192 12.77 1.66 -17.23
N SER A 193 12.76 0.79 -18.24
CA SER A 193 11.62 0.35 -19.05
C SER A 193 10.93 -0.85 -18.39
N ASN A 194 10.36 -0.64 -17.21
CA ASN A 194 9.60 -1.66 -16.50
C ASN A 194 8.29 -1.10 -15.94
N SER A 195 7.17 -1.74 -16.26
CA SER A 195 5.83 -1.33 -15.83
C SER A 195 5.67 -1.34 -14.31
N ASN A 196 6.36 -2.25 -13.61
CA ASN A 196 6.21 -2.45 -12.17
C ASN A 196 6.94 -1.39 -11.35
N VAL A 197 7.77 -0.55 -11.99
CA VAL A 197 8.45 0.58 -11.33
C VAL A 197 7.42 1.52 -10.69
N TRP A 198 6.28 1.70 -11.34
CA TRP A 198 5.20 2.57 -10.88
C TRP A 198 4.45 2.03 -9.66
N ASP A 199 4.68 0.78 -9.24
CA ASP A 199 4.16 0.26 -7.97
C ASP A 199 4.93 0.86 -6.78
N TYR A 200 6.20 1.18 -6.98
CA TYR A 200 7.15 1.64 -5.96
C TYR A 200 7.41 3.16 -6.01
N PHE A 201 7.37 3.75 -7.20
CA PHE A 201 7.81 5.11 -7.45
C PHE A 201 6.73 5.97 -8.10
N THR A 202 6.77 7.28 -7.86
CA THR A 202 5.83 8.25 -8.45
C THR A 202 6.36 8.85 -9.74
N HIS A 203 7.64 9.23 -9.75
CA HIS A 203 8.26 9.93 -10.87
C HIS A 203 9.75 9.60 -10.99
N PHE A 204 10.34 9.91 -12.15
CA PHE A 204 11.78 9.84 -12.40
C PHE A 204 12.31 11.26 -12.61
N ASP A 205 13.21 11.72 -11.74
CA ASP A 205 13.70 13.12 -11.74
C ASP A 205 14.82 13.39 -12.76
N GLY A 206 15.14 12.41 -13.61
CA GLY A 206 16.27 12.46 -14.55
C GLY A 206 17.55 11.83 -14.01
N SER A 207 17.62 11.53 -12.72
CA SER A 207 18.76 10.85 -12.09
C SER A 207 18.35 9.63 -11.27
N GLN A 208 17.25 9.72 -10.53
CA GLN A 208 16.71 8.70 -9.64
C GLN A 208 15.18 8.72 -9.65
N TYR A 209 14.59 7.66 -9.12
CA TYR A 209 13.16 7.55 -8.93
C TYR A 209 12.72 8.07 -7.57
N LEU A 210 11.64 8.84 -7.55
CA LEU A 210 11.04 9.35 -6.32
C LEU A 210 10.14 8.28 -5.68
N PRO A 211 10.45 7.81 -4.46
CA PRO A 211 9.66 6.77 -3.79
C PRO A 211 8.23 7.24 -3.50
N LYS A 212 7.27 6.32 -3.61
CA LYS A 212 5.91 6.55 -3.10
C LYS A 212 5.90 6.76 -1.58
N PRO A 213 4.87 7.40 -1.00
CA PRO A 213 4.79 7.67 0.43
C PRO A 213 4.99 6.44 1.31
N TRP A 214 4.46 5.28 0.92
CA TRP A 214 4.61 4.03 1.67
C TRP A 214 6.06 3.51 1.69
N LEU A 215 6.80 3.67 0.59
CA LEU A 215 8.18 3.23 0.49
C LEU A 215 9.11 4.21 1.22
N LYS A 216 8.83 5.51 1.11
CA LYS A 216 9.48 6.57 1.90
C LYS A 216 9.25 6.39 3.41
N TYR A 217 8.09 5.88 3.81
CA TYR A 217 7.82 5.55 5.21
C TYR A 217 8.71 4.41 5.73
N LEU A 218 9.03 3.41 4.89
CA LEU A 218 9.95 2.32 5.23
C LEU A 218 11.41 2.77 5.24
N TYR A 219 11.80 3.69 4.34
CA TYR A 219 13.16 4.21 4.18
C TYR A 219 13.20 5.75 4.33
N PRO A 220 12.94 6.29 5.54
CA PRO A 220 12.80 7.74 5.75
C PRO A 220 14.10 8.55 5.59
N LYS A 221 15.26 7.89 5.51
CA LYS A 221 16.59 8.53 5.43
C LYS A 221 17.29 8.35 4.07
N ASP A 222 16.54 7.82 3.09
CA ASP A 222 17.00 7.66 1.71
C ASP A 222 16.64 8.89 0.86
#